data_AF-A0A2V9RGB1-F1
#
_entry.id   AF-A0A2V9RGB1-F1
#
_cell.length_a   1.000
_cell.length_b   1.000
_cell.length_c   1.000
_cell.angle_alpha   90.00
_cell.angle_beta   90.00
_cell.angle_gamma   90.00
#
_symmetry.space_group_name_H-M   'P 1'
#
loop_
_entity.id
_entity.type
_entity.pdbx_description
1 polymer ?
#
loop_
_entity_poly.entity_id
_entity_poly.type
_entity_poly.pdbx_seq_one_letter_code
_entity_poly.pdbx_strand_id
1 'polypeptide(L)'
;ERELSPEESRRYEQALSQRERGTPAQYITGHQEFWGMDLIVTPAVLIPRPETEHAVETVLRLVRASEGAPGDDARPPLSRVRIADVGTGSGCIALALAKELPTAEIYATDISSEALEVARANASR
;
A
#
# COMPACT_ATOMS: atom_id res chain seq x y z
N GLU A 1 13.82 -29.97 11.12
CA GLU A 1 14.71 -29.06 10.38
C GLU A 1 15.06 -29.72 9.05
N ARG A 2 15.09 -28.97 7.95
CA ARG A 2 15.30 -29.49 6.58
C ARG A 2 16.54 -28.84 5.96
N GLU A 3 17.40 -29.63 5.32
CA GLU A 3 18.53 -29.11 4.55
C GLU A 3 18.07 -28.37 3.28
N LEU A 4 18.78 -27.29 2.94
CA LEU A 4 18.56 -26.54 1.71
C LEU A 4 19.15 -27.29 0.51
N SER A 5 18.42 -27.27 -0.60
CA SER A 5 18.99 -27.69 -1.89
C SER A 5 20.09 -26.73 -2.34
N PRO A 6 21.00 -27.15 -3.24
CA PRO A 6 22.05 -26.28 -3.76
C PRO A 6 21.50 -24.99 -4.40
N GLU A 7 20.30 -25.03 -4.97
CA GLU A 7 19.66 -23.84 -5.55
C GLU A 7 19.15 -22.89 -4.47
N GLU A 8 18.50 -23.42 -3.43
CA GLU A 8 18.02 -22.62 -2.29
C GLU A 8 19.20 -21.96 -1.55
N SER A 9 20.29 -22.68 -1.33
CA SER A 9 21.51 -22.12 -0.75
C SER A 9 22.07 -20.97 -1.58
N ARG A 10 22.14 -21.11 -2.91
CA ARG A 10 22.59 -20.03 -3.80
C ARG A 10 21.68 -18.80 -3.72
N ARG A 11 20.35 -18.98 -3.75
CA ARG A 11 19.41 -17.85 -3.63
C ARG A 11 19.53 -17.16 -2.26
N TYR A 12 19.73 -17.94 -1.20
CA TYR A 12 19.92 -17.42 0.14
C TYR A 12 21.21 -16.61 0.27
N GLU A 13 22.34 -17.12 -0.24
CA GLU A 13 23.62 -16.39 -0.28
C GLU A 13 23.52 -15.08 -1.08
N GLN A 14 22.79 -15.09 -2.20
CA GLN A 14 22.53 -13.87 -2.98
C GLN A 14 21.71 -12.84 -2.20
N ALA A 15 20.66 -13.28 -1.49
CA ALA A 15 19.85 -12.42 -0.63
C ALA A 15 20.68 -11.82 0.51
N LEU A 16 21.53 -12.64 1.17
CA LEU A 16 22.46 -12.16 2.20
C LEU A 16 23.42 -11.11 1.65
N SER A 17 24.03 -11.38 0.50
CA SER A 17 24.94 -10.44 -0.16
C SER A 17 24.27 -9.09 -0.50
N GLN A 18 22.99 -9.11 -0.93
CA GLN A 18 22.23 -7.87 -1.12
C GLN A 18 21.97 -7.14 0.19
N ARG A 19 21.65 -7.88 1.25
CA ARG A 19 21.36 -7.32 2.57
C ARG A 19 22.60 -6.69 3.21
N GLU A 20 23.76 -7.33 3.09
CA GLU A 20 25.06 -6.82 3.54
C GLU A 20 25.42 -5.48 2.89
N ARG A 21 25.02 -5.28 1.62
CA ARG A 21 25.17 -4.00 0.90
C ARG A 21 24.15 -2.93 1.33
N GLY A 22 23.30 -3.21 2.31
CA GLY A 22 22.30 -2.28 2.82
C GLY A 22 20.97 -2.29 2.05
N THR A 23 20.77 -3.22 1.11
CA THR A 23 19.47 -3.34 0.41
C THR A 23 18.39 -3.67 1.45
N PRO A 24 17.25 -2.94 1.47
CA PRO A 24 16.12 -3.28 2.33
C PRO A 24 15.63 -4.71 2.09
N ALA A 25 15.31 -5.43 3.17
CA ALA A 25 14.85 -6.82 3.08
C ALA A 25 13.60 -6.96 2.19
N GLN A 26 12.71 -5.96 2.23
CA GLN A 26 11.50 -5.88 1.44
C GLN A 26 11.75 -5.85 -0.06
N TYR A 27 12.81 -5.18 -0.52
CA TYR A 27 13.16 -5.19 -1.93
C TYR A 27 13.83 -6.51 -2.35
N ILE A 28 14.48 -7.20 -1.41
CA ILE A 28 15.05 -8.53 -1.64
C ILE A 28 13.93 -9.58 -1.74
N THR A 29 12.93 -9.51 -0.85
CA THR A 29 11.77 -10.41 -0.87
C THR A 29 10.74 -10.01 -1.92
N GLY A 30 10.70 -8.73 -2.31
CA GLY A 30 9.74 -8.13 -3.23
C GLY A 30 8.40 -7.74 -2.61
N HIS A 31 8.29 -7.81 -1.28
CA HIS A 31 7.02 -7.77 -0.55
C HIS A 31 7.10 -6.94 0.73
N GLN A 32 6.02 -6.24 1.06
CA GLN A 32 5.81 -5.53 2.32
C GLN A 32 4.34 -5.63 2.73
N GLU A 33 4.10 -6.01 3.98
CA GLU A 33 2.77 -5.99 4.57
C GLU A 33 2.36 -4.54 4.92
N PHE A 34 1.11 -4.21 4.62
CA PHE A 34 0.48 -2.94 5.01
C PHE A 34 -1.03 -3.13 5.12
N TRP A 35 -1.62 -2.74 6.25
CA TRP A 35 -3.07 -2.82 6.50
C TRP A 35 -3.67 -4.24 6.29
N GLY A 36 -2.92 -5.26 6.69
CA GLY A 36 -3.23 -6.68 6.50
C GLY A 36 -3.16 -7.16 5.05
N MET A 37 -2.57 -6.38 4.15
CA MET A 37 -2.38 -6.71 2.73
C MET A 37 -0.90 -6.98 2.45
N ASP A 38 -0.61 -8.02 1.67
CA ASP A 38 0.74 -8.30 1.17
C ASP A 38 0.96 -7.57 -0.17
N LEU A 39 1.69 -6.46 -0.12
CA LEU A 39 1.92 -5.59 -1.28
C LEU A 39 3.27 -5.89 -1.92
N ILE A 40 3.28 -5.96 -3.25
CA ILE A 40 4.50 -5.93 -4.05
C ILE A 40 5.19 -4.59 -3.83
N VAL A 41 6.49 -4.65 -3.57
CA VAL A 41 7.36 -3.48 -3.53
C VAL A 41 8.62 -3.72 -4.33
N THR A 42 9.07 -2.68 -5.02
CA THR A 42 10.30 -2.66 -5.80
C THR A 42 11.05 -1.37 -5.47
N PRO A 43 12.32 -1.21 -5.89
CA PRO A 43 13.04 0.06 -5.72
C PRO A 43 12.37 1.28 -6.37
N ALA A 44 11.35 1.09 -7.22
CA ALA A 44 10.58 2.17 -7.82
C ALA A 44 9.59 2.86 -6.85
N VAL A 45 9.32 2.26 -5.69
CA VAL A 45 8.36 2.78 -4.71
C VAL A 45 8.98 2.86 -3.32
N LEU A 46 8.54 3.84 -2.52
CA LEU A 46 8.87 3.84 -1.10
C LEU A 46 8.22 2.62 -0.43
N ILE A 47 8.99 1.90 0.38
CA ILE A 47 8.47 0.79 1.18
C ILE A 47 7.40 1.34 2.15
N PRO A 48 6.15 0.84 2.12
CA PRO A 48 5.12 1.23 3.06
C PRO A 48 5.62 1.15 4.50
N ARG A 49 5.38 2.22 5.27
CA ARG A 49 5.81 2.31 6.66
C ARG A 49 4.63 2.03 7.58
N PRO A 50 4.79 1.30 8.69
CA PRO A 50 3.71 1.08 9.66
C PRO A 50 3.06 2.40 10.11
N GLU A 51 3.85 3.47 10.26
CA GLU A 51 3.34 4.77 10.67
C GLU A 51 2.36 5.39 9.65
N THR A 52 2.45 4.99 8.37
CA THR A 52 1.54 5.46 7.31
C THR A 52 0.11 4.94 7.49
N GLU A 53 -0.09 3.89 8.28
CA GLU A 53 -1.43 3.38 8.63
C GLU A 53 -2.26 4.42 9.40
N HIS A 54 -1.62 5.30 10.19
CA HIS A 54 -2.33 6.39 10.88
C HIS A 54 -3.01 7.37 9.92
N ALA A 55 -2.49 7.52 8.69
CA ALA A 55 -3.13 8.34 7.66
C ALA A 55 -4.44 7.69 7.20
N VAL A 56 -4.44 6.37 6.98
CA VAL A 56 -5.64 5.59 6.65
C VAL A 56 -6.66 5.71 7.77
N GLU A 57 -6.26 5.45 9.03
CA GLU A 57 -7.13 5.60 10.21
C GLU A 57 -7.76 6.98 10.31
N THR A 58 -6.97 8.03 10.06
CA THR A 58 -7.42 9.41 10.12
C THR A 58 -8.47 9.70 9.05
N VAL A 59 -8.26 9.25 7.82
CA VAL A 59 -9.24 9.40 6.74
C VAL A 59 -10.53 8.66 7.09
N LEU A 60 -10.45 7.41 7.55
CA LEU A 60 -11.64 6.64 7.95
C LEU A 60 -12.43 7.31 9.06
N ARG A 61 -11.75 7.87 10.07
CA ARG A 61 -12.38 8.63 11.15
C ARG A 61 -13.09 9.89 10.64
N LEU A 62 -12.48 10.63 9.72
CA LEU A 62 -13.08 11.83 9.12
C LEU A 62 -14.32 11.49 8.27
N VAL A 63 -14.25 10.41 7.50
CA VAL A 63 -15.38 9.91 6.70
C VAL A 63 -16.53 9.51 7.63
N ARG A 64 -16.27 8.68 8.66
CA ARG A 64 -17.28 8.23 9.63
C ARG A 64 -17.89 9.37 10.46
N ALA A 65 -17.09 10.33 10.89
CA ALA A 65 -17.60 11.51 11.62
C ALA A 65 -18.54 12.36 10.76
N SER A 66 -18.40 12.30 9.44
CA SER A 66 -19.29 13.00 8.51
C SER A 66 -20.65 12.30 8.32
N GLU A 67 -20.82 11.07 8.80
CA GLU A 67 -22.06 10.28 8.71
C GLU A 67 -23.10 10.67 9.77
N GLY A 68 -22.65 11.14 10.93
CA GLY A 68 -23.49 11.33 12.12
C GLY A 68 -23.93 12.77 12.39
N ALA A 69 -23.62 13.72 11.52
CA ALA A 69 -24.02 15.13 11.70
C ALA A 69 -25.46 15.34 11.18
N PRO A 70 -26.45 15.62 12.04
CA PRO A 70 -27.80 15.93 11.59
C PRO A 70 -27.84 17.33 10.98
N GLY A 71 -28.39 17.47 9.77
CA GLY A 71 -28.88 18.76 9.27
C GLY A 71 -28.09 19.46 8.15
N ASP A 72 -27.22 18.76 7.41
CA ASP A 72 -26.56 19.34 6.24
C ASP A 72 -26.94 18.60 4.96
N ASP A 73 -28.13 18.93 4.41
CA ASP A 73 -28.66 18.39 3.15
C ASP A 73 -27.74 18.66 1.92
N ALA A 74 -26.68 19.47 2.10
CA ALA A 74 -25.67 19.76 1.08
C ALA A 74 -24.53 18.73 1.04
N ARG A 75 -24.41 17.83 2.04
CA ARG A 75 -23.34 16.83 2.07
C ARG A 75 -23.73 15.56 1.33
N PRO A 76 -22.94 15.11 0.36
CA PRO A 76 -23.24 13.87 -0.34
C PRO A 76 -23.24 12.71 0.66
N PRO A 77 -24.20 11.78 0.56
CA PRO A 77 -24.13 10.53 1.31
C PRO A 77 -22.79 9.83 1.03
N LEU A 78 -22.31 9.04 2.00
CA LEU A 78 -21.05 8.26 1.91
C LEU A 78 -20.86 7.52 0.60
N SER A 79 -21.96 7.19 -0.09
CA SER A 79 -21.99 6.58 -1.40
C SER A 79 -21.26 7.37 -2.50
N ARG A 80 -20.65 8.54 -2.20
CA ARG A 80 -19.91 9.38 -3.17
C ARG A 80 -18.69 10.13 -2.59
N VAL A 81 -18.01 9.62 -1.57
CA VAL A 81 -16.75 10.25 -1.14
C VAL A 81 -15.68 10.06 -2.23
N ARG A 82 -15.09 11.16 -2.69
CA ARG A 82 -13.98 11.17 -3.63
C ARG A 82 -12.68 11.44 -2.89
N ILE A 83 -11.71 10.56 -3.02
CA ILE A 83 -10.41 10.64 -2.35
C ILE A 83 -9.31 10.66 -3.40
N ALA A 84 -8.33 11.55 -3.24
CA ALA A 84 -7.13 11.56 -4.06
C ALA A 84 -5.91 11.19 -3.19
N ASP A 85 -5.18 10.16 -3.60
CA ASP A 85 -3.88 9.77 -3.06
C ASP A 85 -2.79 10.26 -4.02
N VAL A 86 -1.97 11.22 -3.56
CA VAL A 86 -0.98 11.92 -4.38
C VAL A 86 0.41 11.47 -3.96
N GLY A 87 1.15 10.86 -4.89
CA GLY A 87 2.37 10.12 -4.58
C GLY A 87 2.05 8.73 -4.05
N THR A 88 1.14 8.02 -4.72
CA THR A 88 0.58 6.75 -4.26
C THR A 88 1.64 5.64 -4.10
N GLY A 89 2.78 5.73 -4.79
CA GLY A 89 3.86 4.77 -4.68
C GLY A 89 3.39 3.35 -4.99
N SER A 90 3.43 2.46 -4.00
CA SER A 90 2.95 1.08 -4.14
C SER A 90 1.41 0.95 -4.15
N GLY A 91 0.67 2.04 -3.99
CA GLY A 91 -0.77 2.06 -3.84
C GLY A 91 -1.26 1.81 -2.41
N CYS A 92 -0.38 1.78 -1.40
CA CYS A 92 -0.72 1.24 -0.08
C CYS A 92 -1.88 1.98 0.61
N ILE A 93 -1.90 3.32 0.58
CA ILE A 93 -2.98 4.12 1.16
C ILE A 93 -4.26 3.97 0.33
N ALA A 94 -4.17 4.18 -0.99
CA ALA A 94 -5.33 4.07 -1.88
C ALA A 94 -6.04 2.71 -1.78
N LEU A 95 -5.29 1.61 -1.75
CA LEU A 95 -5.82 0.26 -1.65
C LEU A 95 -6.42 -0.04 -0.27
N ALA A 96 -5.77 0.42 0.81
CA ALA A 96 -6.30 0.28 2.16
C ALA A 96 -7.65 1.02 2.29
N LEU A 97 -7.73 2.24 1.76
CA LEU A 97 -8.97 3.00 1.73
C LEU A 97 -10.04 2.36 0.83
N ALA A 98 -9.67 1.79 -0.32
CA ALA A 98 -10.62 1.09 -1.20
C ALA A 98 -11.24 -0.14 -0.51
N LYS A 99 -10.45 -0.86 0.29
CA LYS A 99 -10.89 -2.01 1.08
C LYS A 99 -11.88 -1.62 2.17
N GLU A 100 -11.64 -0.51 2.86
CA GLU A 100 -12.44 -0.05 4.00
C GLU A 100 -13.67 0.78 3.57
N LEU A 101 -13.60 1.44 2.41
CA LEU A 101 -14.62 2.32 1.85
C LEU A 101 -15.03 1.83 0.44
N PRO A 102 -15.76 0.70 0.32
CA PRO A 102 -16.03 0.05 -0.95
C PRO A 102 -16.89 0.87 -1.93
N THR A 103 -17.53 1.94 -1.46
CA THR A 103 -18.34 2.85 -2.27
C THR A 103 -17.64 4.18 -2.56
N ALA A 104 -16.44 4.41 -2.01
CA ALA A 104 -15.65 5.60 -2.29
C ALA A 104 -15.01 5.50 -3.67
N GLU A 105 -14.87 6.65 -4.33
CA GLU A 105 -14.13 6.77 -5.58
C GLU A 105 -12.72 7.28 -5.25
N ILE A 106 -11.72 6.43 -5.51
CA ILE A 106 -10.34 6.69 -5.11
C ILE A 106 -9.48 6.89 -6.35
N TYR A 107 -8.82 8.04 -6.41
CA TYR A 107 -7.89 8.42 -7.46
C TYR A 107 -6.47 8.33 -6.91
N ALA A 108 -5.70 7.37 -7.40
CA ALA A 108 -4.30 7.20 -7.03
C ALA A 108 -3.40 7.77 -8.13
N THR A 109 -2.50 8.69 -7.78
CA THR A 109 -1.64 9.39 -8.73
C THR A 109 -0.19 9.35 -8.27
N ASP A 110 0.73 9.30 -9.23
CA ASP A 110 2.17 9.41 -8.99
C ASP A 110 2.83 10.06 -10.20
N ILE A 111 3.98 10.70 -10.00
CA ILE A 111 4.79 11.24 -11.08
C ILE A 111 5.62 10.15 -11.77
N SER A 112 5.95 9.07 -11.04
CA SER A 112 6.68 7.93 -11.59
C SER A 112 5.73 6.93 -12.27
N SER A 113 6.00 6.66 -13.54
CA SER A 113 5.32 5.59 -14.28
C SER A 113 5.54 4.21 -13.66
N GLU A 114 6.75 3.95 -13.17
CA GLU A 114 7.15 2.69 -12.53
C GLU A 114 6.42 2.49 -11.20
N ALA A 115 6.23 3.55 -10.41
CA ALA A 115 5.38 3.49 -9.22
C ALA A 115 3.93 3.14 -9.58
N LEU A 116 3.37 3.78 -10.61
CA LEU A 116 2.03 3.47 -11.08
C LEU A 116 1.88 2.04 -11.61
N GLU A 117 2.93 1.45 -12.19
CA GLU A 117 2.95 0.02 -12.55
C GLU A 117 2.86 -0.88 -11.33
N VAL A 118 3.63 -0.59 -10.28
CA VAL A 118 3.57 -1.32 -9.00
C VAL A 118 2.19 -1.17 -8.35
N ALA A 119 1.64 0.04 -8.28
CA ALA A 119 0.31 0.30 -7.74
C ALA A 119 -0.79 -0.48 -8.49
N ARG A 120 -0.74 -0.50 -9.83
CA ARG A 120 -1.70 -1.28 -10.64
C ARG A 120 -1.56 -2.79 -10.42
N ALA A 121 -0.33 -3.29 -10.29
CA ALA A 121 -0.07 -4.69 -10.01
C ALA A 121 -0.65 -5.10 -8.64
N ASN A 122 -0.47 -4.26 -7.62
CA ASN A 122 -1.08 -4.47 -6.30
C ASN A 122 -2.61 -4.40 -6.33
N ALA A 123 -3.18 -3.47 -7.11
CA ALA A 123 -4.63 -3.34 -7.26
C ALA A 123 -5.29 -4.53 -7.98
N SER A 124 -4.52 -5.35 -8.69
CA SER A 124 -5.02 -6.49 -9.49
C SER A 124 -4.94 -7.83 -8.75
N ARG A 125 -4.49 -7.84 -7.48
CA ARG A 125 -4.42 -9.02 -6.61
C ARG A 125 -5.67 -9.13 -5.73
#